data_AF-G5H8X4-F1
#
_entry.id   AF-G5H8X4-F1
#
_cell.length_a   1.000
_cell.length_b   1.000
_cell.length_c   1.000
_cell.angle_alpha   90.00
_cell.angle_beta   90.00
_cell.angle_gamma   90.00
#
_symmetry.space_group_name_H-M   'P 1'
#
loop_
_entity.id
_entity.type
_entity.pdbx_description
1 polymer ?
#
loop_
_entity_poly.entity_id
_entity_poly.type
_entity_poly.pdbx_seq_one_letter_code
_entity_poly.pdbx_strand_id
1 'polypeptide(L)'
;MSKPSTISGSMQIGNKKVTVKLALLLFEDGGVNIAYCPAVNVYGYGNTSTEASKSFEVCLEEFFTYTLRKKTLVKELENLGWRIKKEHKFYPPEFSSLLDKNKTLHKILNTRNFTKIDQDFTIPAFS
;
A
#
# COMPACT_ATOMS: atom_id res chain seq x y z
N MET A 1 23.00 6.80 13.17
CA MET A 1 21.72 6.17 13.57
C MET A 1 20.59 6.93 12.88
N SER A 2 20.03 6.40 11.79
CA SER A 2 18.91 7.06 11.08
C SER A 2 17.61 6.80 11.83
N LYS A 3 16.83 7.86 12.11
CA LYS A 3 15.52 7.78 12.76
C LYS A 3 14.59 6.84 11.99
N PRO A 4 13.73 6.05 12.66
CA PRO A 4 12.70 5.28 11.97
C PRO A 4 11.73 6.27 11.32
N SER A 5 11.54 6.14 10.01
CA SER A 5 10.62 6.95 9.23
C SER A 5 9.19 6.63 9.69
N THR A 6 8.65 7.43 10.60
CA THR A 6 7.24 7.36 11.00
C THR A 6 6.37 7.55 9.76
N ILE A 7 5.71 6.49 9.29
CA ILE A 7 4.69 6.58 8.24
C ILE A 7 3.45 7.19 8.89
N SER A 8 3.41 8.51 8.95
CA SER A 8 2.24 9.27 9.38
C SER A 8 1.22 9.33 8.24
N GLY A 9 0.16 8.53 8.33
CA GLY A 9 -1.05 8.73 7.53
C GLY A 9 -2.06 9.55 8.31
N SER A 10 -2.55 10.67 7.76
CA SER A 10 -3.66 11.43 8.33
C SER A 10 -4.89 11.27 7.46
N MET A 11 -5.94 10.63 7.98
CA MET A 11 -7.25 10.61 7.33
C MET A 11 -8.03 11.86 7.75
N GLN A 12 -8.34 12.74 6.79
CA GLN A 12 -9.28 13.84 6.97
C GLN A 12 -10.59 13.47 6.25
N ILE A 13 -11.70 13.49 6.99
CA ILE A 13 -13.03 13.16 6.47
C ILE A 13 -13.76 14.48 6.20
N GLY A 14 -13.82 14.86 4.92
CA GLY A 14 -14.63 15.95 4.38
C GLY A 14 -14.69 15.79 2.85
N ASN A 15 -15.89 15.94 2.26
CA ASN A 15 -16.24 15.70 0.85
C ASN A 15 -15.12 15.22 -0.11
N LYS A 16 -15.01 13.88 -0.20
CA LYS A 16 -14.81 13.04 -1.39
C LYS A 16 -13.45 12.45 -1.75
N LYS A 17 -12.33 12.74 -1.09
CA LYS A 17 -11.05 12.04 -1.38
C LYS A 17 -10.20 11.93 -0.11
N VAL A 18 -9.63 10.75 0.16
CA VAL A 18 -8.69 10.52 1.28
C VAL A 18 -7.28 10.38 0.70
N THR A 19 -6.31 11.05 1.31
CA THR A 19 -4.89 10.85 0.96
C THR A 19 -4.26 9.84 1.91
N VAL A 20 -3.59 8.84 1.37
CA VAL A 20 -2.85 7.83 2.12
C VAL A 20 -1.41 7.78 1.65
N LYS A 21 -0.47 7.88 2.59
CA LYS A 21 0.95 7.72 2.30
C LYS A 21 1.33 6.25 2.38
N LEU A 22 1.82 5.67 1.28
CA LEU A 22 2.15 4.25 1.16
C LEU A 22 3.59 4.06 0.69
N ALA A 23 4.23 3.01 1.20
CA ALA A 23 5.51 2.53 0.71
C ALA A 23 5.28 1.62 -0.51
N LEU A 24 5.84 2.01 -1.65
CA LEU A 24 5.86 1.25 -2.89
C LEU A 24 7.26 0.70 -3.13
N LEU A 25 7.33 -0.60 -3.44
CA LEU A 25 8.56 -1.29 -3.83
C LEU A 25 8.54 -1.50 -5.33
N LEU A 26 9.53 -0.95 -6.01
CA LEU A 26 9.74 -1.09 -7.45
C LEU A 26 10.90 -2.06 -7.68
N PHE A 27 10.66 -3.13 -8.43
CA PHE A 27 11.69 -4.13 -8.74
C PHE A 27 11.37 -4.87 -10.03
N GLU A 28 12.35 -5.58 -10.57
CA GLU A 28 12.15 -6.45 -11.73
C GLU A 28 12.06 -7.92 -11.29
N ASP A 29 11.14 -8.65 -11.89
CA ASP A 29 11.09 -10.11 -11.79
C ASP A 29 10.69 -10.73 -13.13
N GLY A 30 11.53 -11.64 -13.65
CA GLY A 30 11.25 -12.36 -14.88
C GLY A 30 11.09 -11.47 -16.12
N GLY A 31 11.84 -10.36 -16.20
CA GLY A 31 11.73 -9.40 -17.31
C GLY A 31 10.53 -8.45 -17.24
N VAL A 32 9.78 -8.47 -16.14
CA VAL A 32 8.63 -7.59 -15.91
C VAL A 32 8.94 -6.63 -14.77
N ASN A 33 8.59 -5.35 -14.95
CA ASN A 33 8.68 -4.35 -13.90
C ASN A 33 7.45 -4.48 -12.99
N ILE A 34 7.69 -4.51 -11.68
CA ILE A 34 6.66 -4.71 -10.66
C ILE A 34 6.68 -3.51 -9.71
N ALA A 35 5.48 -2.99 -9.44
CA ALA A 35 5.21 -2.03 -8.39
C ALA A 35 4.36 -2.70 -7.31
N TYR A 36 4.87 -2.84 -6.09
CA TYR A 36 4.21 -3.57 -5.03
C TYR A 36 4.07 -2.72 -3.76
N CYS A 37 2.85 -2.59 -3.24
CA CYS A 37 2.61 -1.99 -1.93
C CYS A 37 2.26 -3.06 -0.90
N PRO A 38 3.16 -3.39 0.04
CA PRO A 38 2.92 -4.45 1.01
C PRO A 38 1.82 -4.11 2.02
N ALA A 39 1.59 -2.83 2.31
CA ALA A 39 0.58 -2.39 3.28
C ALA A 39 -0.86 -2.68 2.82
N VAL A 40 -1.10 -2.77 1.51
CA VAL A 40 -2.41 -3.13 0.95
C VAL A 40 -2.40 -4.45 0.16
N ASN A 41 -1.22 -5.07 0.05
CA ASN A 41 -0.98 -6.26 -0.77
C ASN A 41 -1.44 -6.11 -2.24
N VAL A 42 -1.20 -4.93 -2.83
CA VAL A 42 -1.57 -4.59 -4.21
C VAL A 42 -0.32 -4.51 -5.07
N TYR A 43 -0.45 -5.00 -6.30
CA TYR A 43 0.62 -5.02 -7.31
C TYR A 43 0.18 -4.28 -8.56
N GLY A 44 1.16 -3.74 -9.28
CA GLY A 44 1.05 -3.29 -10.65
C GLY A 44 2.23 -3.82 -11.48
N TYR A 45 2.01 -3.95 -12.78
CA TYR A 45 2.94 -4.60 -13.70
C TYR A 45 3.12 -3.79 -14.98
N GLY A 46 4.29 -3.87 -15.60
CA GLY A 46 4.54 -3.20 -16.87
C GLY A 46 5.88 -3.57 -17.51
N ASN A 47 6.07 -3.17 -18.76
CA ASN A 47 7.35 -3.31 -19.45
C ASN A 47 8.36 -2.27 -18.97
N THR A 48 7.89 -1.22 -18.29
CA THR A 48 8.72 -0.20 -17.65
C THR A 48 8.23 0.05 -16.22
N SER A 49 9.10 0.61 -15.37
CA SER A 49 8.70 1.03 -14.02
C SER A 49 7.53 2.01 -14.02
N THR A 50 7.44 2.89 -15.03
CA THR A 50 6.32 3.85 -15.16
C THR A 50 5.01 3.14 -15.47
N GLU A 51 5.02 2.14 -16.36
CA GLU A 51 3.85 1.32 -16.65
C GLU A 51 3.40 0.53 -15.42
N ALA A 52 4.35 -0.06 -14.68
CA ALA A 52 4.06 -0.79 -13.45
C ALA A 52 3.40 0.11 -12.39
N SER A 53 3.90 1.33 -12.19
CA SER A 53 3.29 2.29 -11.27
C SER A 53 1.89 2.72 -11.69
N LYS A 54 1.65 2.96 -12.99
CA LYS A 54 0.30 3.28 -13.50
C LYS A 54 -0.67 2.12 -13.33
N SER A 55 -0.23 0.90 -13.62
CA SER A 55 -1.01 -0.32 -13.37
C SER A 55 -1.33 -0.47 -11.89
N PHE A 56 -0.37 -0.17 -11.00
CA PHE A 56 -0.57 -0.21 -9.56
C PHE A 56 -1.65 0.79 -9.11
N GLU A 57 -1.63 2.03 -9.60
CA GLU A 57 -2.63 3.04 -9.26
C GLU A 57 -4.06 2.59 -9.63
N VAL A 58 -4.23 1.96 -10.80
CA VAL A 58 -5.52 1.39 -11.22
C VAL A 58 -5.96 0.27 -10.26
N CYS A 59 -5.07 -0.68 -9.95
CA CYS A 59 -5.38 -1.77 -9.03
C CYS A 59 -5.65 -1.28 -7.59
N LEU A 60 -4.99 -0.19 -7.17
CA LEU A 60 -5.20 0.43 -5.88
C LEU A 60 -6.61 1.05 -5.80
N GLU A 61 -7.01 1.80 -6.84
CA GLU A 61 -8.35 2.36 -6.94
C GLU A 61 -9.42 1.25 -6.93
N GLU A 62 -9.19 0.15 -7.65
CA GLU A 62 -10.09 -0.99 -7.67
C GLU A 62 -10.21 -1.66 -6.30
N PHE A 63 -9.09 -1.87 -5.59
CA PHE A 63 -9.08 -2.43 -4.24
C PHE A 63 -9.97 -1.61 -3.29
N PHE A 64 -9.78 -0.30 -3.23
CA PHE A 64 -10.59 0.57 -2.36
C PHE A 64 -12.05 0.62 -2.83
N THR A 65 -12.30 0.78 -4.12
CA THR A 65 -13.67 0.83 -4.67
C THR A 65 -14.44 -0.44 -4.36
N TYR A 66 -13.82 -1.61 -4.58
CA TYR A 66 -14.46 -2.90 -4.34
C TYR A 66 -14.76 -3.11 -2.86
N THR A 67 -13.76 -2.91 -2.00
CA THR A 67 -13.89 -3.15 -0.55
C THR A 67 -14.84 -2.16 0.13
N LEU A 68 -14.91 -0.90 -0.35
CA LEU A 68 -15.91 0.07 0.07
C LEU A 68 -17.32 -0.39 -0.33
N ARG A 69 -17.52 -0.73 -1.61
CA ARG A 69 -18.82 -1.21 -2.13
C ARG A 69 -19.31 -2.45 -1.39
N LYS A 70 -18.40 -3.36 -1.03
CA LYS A 70 -18.72 -4.58 -0.28
C LYS A 70 -18.77 -4.38 1.23
N LYS A 71 -18.50 -3.18 1.75
CA LYS A 71 -18.41 -2.87 3.18
C LYS A 71 -17.41 -3.77 3.92
N THR A 72 -16.32 -4.17 3.25
CA THR A 72 -15.27 -5.05 3.80
C THR A 72 -13.96 -4.33 4.06
N LEU A 73 -13.82 -3.05 3.70
CA LEU A 73 -12.55 -2.30 3.79
C LEU A 73 -11.89 -2.41 5.16
N VAL A 74 -12.63 -2.15 6.25
CA VAL A 74 -12.10 -2.20 7.62
C VAL A 74 -11.51 -3.58 7.93
N LYS A 75 -12.28 -4.65 7.65
CA LYS A 75 -11.87 -6.03 7.89
C LYS A 75 -10.64 -6.41 7.06
N GLU A 76 -10.60 -6.02 5.78
CA GLU A 76 -9.45 -6.32 4.92
C GLU A 76 -8.19 -5.60 5.39
N LEU A 77 -8.29 -4.31 5.75
CA LEU A 77 -7.15 -3.56 6.29
C LEU A 77 -6.66 -4.15 7.61
N GLU A 78 -7.55 -4.58 8.52
CA GLU A 78 -7.17 -5.29 9.74
C GLU A 78 -6.43 -6.60 9.47
N ASN A 79 -6.91 -7.40 8.50
CA ASN A 79 -6.22 -8.62 8.06
C ASN A 79 -4.81 -8.33 7.50
N LEU A 80 -4.65 -7.18 6.84
CA LEU A 80 -3.38 -6.68 6.33
C LEU A 80 -2.50 -6.04 7.42
N GLY A 81 -2.97 -5.99 8.66
CA GLY A 81 -2.24 -5.51 9.83
C GLY A 81 -2.41 -4.03 10.14
N TRP A 82 -3.34 -3.34 9.48
CA TRP A 82 -3.68 -1.97 9.85
C TRP A 82 -4.34 -1.95 11.22
N ARG A 83 -4.00 -0.94 12.01
CA ARG A 83 -4.69 -0.66 13.27
C ARG A 83 -5.71 0.43 13.02
N ILE A 84 -6.97 0.13 13.25
CA ILE A 84 -8.07 1.09 13.08
C ILE A 84 -8.54 1.50 14.49
N LYS A 85 -8.51 2.79 14.78
CA LYS A 85 -8.99 3.35 16.06
C LYS A 85 -10.35 4.03 15.89
N LYS A 86 -10.93 4.43 17.03
CA LYS A 86 -12.12 5.30 17.08
C LYS A 86 -11.94 6.52 16.16
N GLU A 87 -13.05 7.05 15.64
CA GLU A 87 -13.07 8.17 14.69
C GLU A 87 -12.42 7.84 13.34
N HIS A 88 -12.43 6.57 12.91
CA HIS A 88 -11.92 6.17 11.59
C HIS A 88 -10.45 6.60 11.36
N LYS A 89 -9.62 6.50 12.40
CA LYS A 89 -8.17 6.74 12.28
C LYS A 89 -7.47 5.43 11.90
N PHE A 90 -6.94 5.38 10.67
CA PHE A 90 -6.27 4.21 10.12
C PHE A 90 -4.76 4.39 10.22
N TYR A 91 -4.10 3.45 10.90
CA TYR A 91 -2.65 3.41 11.03
C TYR A 91 -2.12 2.24 10.23
N PRO A 92 -1.22 2.46 9.26
CA PRO A 92 -0.62 1.37 8.50
C PRO A 92 0.18 0.45 9.43
N PRO A 93 0.32 -0.83 9.07
CA PRO A 93 1.24 -1.74 9.77
C PRO A 93 2.67 -1.20 9.71
N GLU A 94 3.40 -1.38 10.81
CA GLU A 94 4.83 -1.09 10.84
C GLU A 94 5.57 -1.97 9.82
N PHE A 95 6.60 -1.41 9.17
CA PHE A 95 7.31 -2.12 8.11
C PHE A 95 7.96 -3.43 8.59
N SER A 96 8.45 -3.48 9.83
CA SER A 96 8.94 -4.70 10.47
C SER A 96 7.86 -5.77 10.61
N SER A 97 6.65 -5.38 11.01
CA SER A 97 5.51 -6.31 11.12
C SER A 97 5.08 -6.85 9.76
N LEU A 98 5.17 -6.04 8.70
CA LEU A 98 4.95 -6.49 7.33
C LEU A 98 6.00 -7.54 6.94
N LEU A 99 7.28 -7.32 7.28
CA LEU A 99 8.37 -8.23 6.95
C LEU A 99 8.19 -9.61 7.57
N ASP A 100 7.84 -9.67 8.85
CA ASP A 100 7.69 -10.92 9.58
C ASP A 100 6.52 -11.76 9.05
N LYS A 101 5.44 -11.10 8.62
CA LYS A 101 4.19 -11.77 8.22
C LYS A 101 4.09 -12.04 6.71
N ASN A 102 4.80 -11.28 5.90
CA ASN A 102 4.68 -11.32 4.45
C ASN A 102 5.89 -12.01 3.81
N LYS A 103 5.77 -13.31 3.54
CA LYS A 103 6.82 -14.12 2.91
C LYS A 103 7.28 -13.55 1.56
N THR A 104 6.37 -12.94 0.79
CA THR A 104 6.70 -12.32 -0.50
C THR A 104 7.58 -11.09 -0.29
N LEU A 105 7.21 -10.21 0.65
CA LEU A 105 8.03 -9.06 1.01
C LEU A 105 9.42 -9.49 1.50
N HIS A 106 9.48 -10.49 2.41
CA HIS A 106 10.75 -11.05 2.88
C HIS A 106 11.61 -11.57 1.73
N LYS A 107 11.02 -12.29 0.77
CA LYS A 107 11.74 -12.76 -0.43
C LYS A 107 12.26 -11.60 -1.27
N ILE A 108 11.42 -10.60 -1.55
CA ILE A 108 11.81 -9.41 -2.34
C ILE A 108 13.02 -8.73 -1.71
N LEU A 109 12.96 -8.44 -0.40
CA LEU A 109 14.04 -7.72 0.27
C LEU A 109 15.38 -8.46 0.26
N ASN A 110 15.36 -9.80 0.27
CA ASN A 110 16.57 -10.61 0.34
C ASN A 110 17.10 -11.05 -1.03
N THR A 111 16.27 -11.03 -2.08
CA THR A 111 16.62 -11.64 -3.38
C THR A 111 16.56 -10.68 -4.56
N ARG A 112 15.96 -9.50 -4.41
CA ARG A 112 15.75 -8.55 -5.50
C ARG A 112 16.47 -7.24 -5.22
N ASN A 113 16.96 -6.63 -6.29
CA ASN A 113 17.28 -5.21 -6.28
C ASN A 113 15.96 -4.45 -6.38
N PHE A 114 15.64 -3.64 -5.37
CA PHE A 114 14.41 -2.88 -5.33
C PHE A 114 14.67 -1.43 -4.95
N THR A 115 13.81 -0.55 -5.42
CA THR A 115 13.72 0.84 -4.99
C THR A 115 12.47 1.01 -4.13
N LYS A 116 12.62 1.60 -2.93
CA LYS A 116 11.49 1.98 -2.09
C LYS A 116 11.14 3.45 -2.32
N ILE A 117 9.88 3.73 -2.60
CA ILE A 117 9.33 5.09 -2.72
C ILE A 117 8.18 5.23 -1.73
N ASP A 118 8.17 6.30 -0.94
CA ASP A 118 7.03 6.66 -0.11
C ASP A 118 6.22 7.75 -0.85
N GLN A 119 4.99 7.43 -1.27
CA GLN A 119 4.16 8.30 -2.10
C GLN A 119 2.77 8.46 -1.50
N ASP A 120 2.19 9.65 -1.71
CA ASP A 120 0.81 9.95 -1.35
C ASP A 120 -0.14 9.51 -2.47
N PHE A 121 -1.11 8.68 -2.14
CA PHE A 121 -2.14 8.20 -3.05
C PHE A 121 -3.50 8.77 -2.65
N THR A 122 -4.27 9.19 -3.64
CA THR A 122 -5.62 9.71 -3.42
C THR A 122 -6.64 8.59 -3.68
N ILE A 123 -7.43 8.24 -2.67
CA ILE A 123 -8.40 7.15 -2.72
C ILE A 123 -9.84 7.68 -2.51
N PRO A 124 -10.87 6.96 -2.99
CA PRO A 124 -12.27 7.35 -2.78
C PRO A 124 -12.60 7.50 -1.29
N ALA A 125 -13.31 8.56 -0.92
CA ALA A 125 -13.74 8.75 0.47
C ALA A 125 -14.90 7.83 0.87
N PHE A 126 -14.93 7.50 2.16
CA PHE A 126 -16.04 6.83 2.83
C PHE A 126 -17.24 7.79 2.97
N SER A 127 -18.46 7.31 2.72
CA SER A 127 -19.72 8.01 3.01
C SER A 127 -20.46 7.34 4.15
#